data_AF-A0A3A4WI09-F1
#
_entry.id   AF-A0A3A4WI09-F1
#
_cell.length_a   1.000
_cell.length_b   1.000
_cell.length_c   1.000
_cell.angle_alpha   90.00
_cell.angle_beta   90.00
_cell.angle_gamma   90.00
#
_symmetry.space_group_name_H-M   'P 1'
#
loop_
_entity.id
_entity.type
_entity.pdbx_description
1 polymer ?
#
loop_
_entity_poly.entity_id
_entity_poly.type
_entity_poly.pdbx_seq_one_letter_code
_entity_poly.pdbx_strand_id
1 'polypeptide(L)'
;MEQLHWEAECIKSRIRSLHSEISRIRNKDHPFYEPLLIYDTFQNILENELKHIDCCLEDYSRPTDHESLKQSLTRSSINIMECAEQFRYVDRVDSSRIPFEILQSLSSVADYLIDTEFRHCSIIRLDPRQAYTITSAKDLFSRLFTAGAWERTVELSEFQNLDPSSLLLFGFPSEDAKKILHHALAAHEFGHFVVSKNNMNSKILAIIEANKGKAYITYRVAIEEKISEIAERVYLKKRGTLSRSEIHNLYEKLINKHVADVVKSWVYETFADLVGSRLIGPAYIAALDRMLITSRDFPSDSHPPRLLRLQICSKFINDLNNTYFSDDPVWKLVINSYTGKHFAFTEIDYEMAMKTIENAESELITAVNSIPSLLDNKDLDILVSQIEDHIFHLAPPSCLIEIKGNKNDAAGFWMILLAAWHFRLCEDKFKKFLERYGWGDNIEKGEEVLSNLVVHSLKSLEIMSHSLRNGQG
;
A
#
# COMPACT_ATOMS: atom_id res chain seq x y z
N MET A 1 -29.21 -10.36 -35.48
CA MET A 1 -29.96 -9.31 -34.76
C MET A 1 -30.65 -9.81 -33.52
N GLU A 2 -31.59 -10.76 -33.59
CA GLU A 2 -32.32 -11.23 -32.40
C GLU A 2 -31.41 -11.67 -31.25
N GLN A 3 -30.35 -12.44 -31.54
CA GLN A 3 -29.35 -12.83 -30.54
C GLN A 3 -28.65 -11.61 -29.90
N LEU A 4 -28.19 -10.65 -30.70
CA LEU A 4 -27.49 -9.45 -30.20
C LEU A 4 -28.42 -8.55 -29.38
N HIS A 5 -29.71 -8.47 -29.77
CA HIS A 5 -30.72 -7.75 -29.00
C HIS A 5 -30.99 -8.42 -27.65
N TRP A 6 -31.09 -9.76 -27.65
CA TRP A 6 -31.20 -10.54 -26.42
C TRP A 6 -29.97 -10.37 -25.51
N GLU A 7 -28.75 -10.43 -26.08
CA GLU A 7 -27.51 -10.17 -25.35
C GLU A 7 -27.50 -8.77 -24.72
N ALA A 8 -27.93 -7.74 -25.46
CA ALA A 8 -28.05 -6.38 -24.97
C ALA A 8 -29.05 -6.28 -23.80
N GLU A 9 -30.22 -6.92 -23.89
CA GLU A 9 -31.20 -6.93 -22.79
C GLU A 9 -30.68 -7.69 -21.55
N CYS A 10 -29.92 -8.77 -21.73
CA CYS A 10 -29.24 -9.44 -20.63
C CYS A 10 -28.23 -8.51 -19.94
N ILE A 11 -27.44 -7.76 -20.71
CA ILE A 11 -26.46 -6.80 -20.18
C ILE A 11 -27.18 -5.66 -19.44
N LYS A 12 -28.23 -5.07 -20.02
CA LYS A 12 -29.07 -4.04 -19.38
C LYS A 12 -29.67 -4.52 -18.07
N SER A 13 -30.17 -5.76 -18.03
CA SER A 13 -30.71 -6.36 -16.80
C SER A 13 -29.63 -6.47 -15.71
N ARG A 14 -28.40 -6.88 -16.06
CA ARG A 14 -27.27 -6.91 -15.13
C ARG A 14 -26.89 -5.52 -14.63
N ILE A 15 -26.85 -4.51 -15.51
CA ILE A 15 -26.62 -3.11 -15.13
C ILE A 15 -27.64 -2.66 -14.09
N ARG A 16 -28.93 -2.84 -14.37
CA ARG A 16 -30.02 -2.41 -13.46
C ARG A 16 -29.95 -3.13 -12.11
N SER A 17 -29.65 -4.43 -12.12
CA SER A 17 -29.47 -5.21 -10.89
C SER A 17 -28.30 -4.68 -10.05
N LEU A 18 -27.13 -4.48 -10.66
CA LEU A 18 -25.96 -3.95 -9.97
C LEU A 18 -26.16 -2.52 -9.48
N HIS A 19 -26.78 -1.65 -10.29
CA HIS A 19 -27.13 -0.27 -9.90
C HIS A 19 -28.09 -0.25 -8.70
N SER A 20 -29.11 -1.13 -8.70
CA SER A 20 -30.02 -1.26 -7.56
C SER A 20 -29.28 -1.71 -6.29
N GLU A 21 -28.32 -2.62 -6.41
CA GLU A 21 -27.55 -3.10 -5.26
C GLU A 21 -26.61 -2.01 -4.73
N ILE A 22 -25.90 -1.28 -5.61
CA ILE A 22 -25.08 -0.13 -5.22
C ILE A 22 -25.94 0.92 -4.52
N SER A 23 -27.12 1.23 -5.08
CA SER A 23 -28.07 2.19 -4.48
C SER A 23 -28.52 1.74 -3.09
N ARG A 24 -28.82 0.45 -2.91
CA ARG A 24 -29.21 -0.13 -1.63
C ARG A 24 -28.10 0.04 -0.58
N ILE A 25 -26.85 -0.21 -0.97
CA ILE A 25 -25.69 -0.07 -0.08
C ILE A 25 -25.40 1.39 0.23
N ARG A 26 -25.37 2.25 -0.79
CA ARG A 26 -25.18 3.70 -0.67
C ARG A 26 -26.17 4.34 0.30
N ASN A 27 -27.42 3.89 0.30
CA ASN A 27 -28.48 4.44 1.15
C ASN A 27 -28.51 3.85 2.58
N LYS A 28 -27.57 2.97 2.94
CA LYS A 28 -27.38 2.59 4.35
C LYS A 28 -26.79 3.77 5.13
N ASP A 29 -26.95 3.73 6.44
CA ASP A 29 -26.24 4.64 7.33
C ASP A 29 -24.75 4.29 7.30
N HIS A 30 -23.99 5.09 6.55
CA HIS A 30 -22.54 5.02 6.57
C HIS A 30 -22.01 5.93 7.66
N PRO A 31 -20.99 5.50 8.42
CA PRO A 31 -20.38 6.37 9.41
C PRO A 31 -19.62 7.56 8.77
N PHE A 32 -19.37 7.51 7.45
CA PHE A 32 -18.61 8.50 6.68
C PHE A 32 -19.22 8.74 5.29
N TYR A 33 -18.99 9.92 4.73
CA TYR A 33 -19.57 10.35 3.46
C TYR A 33 -18.68 10.01 2.26
N GLU A 34 -17.37 9.81 2.47
CA GLU A 34 -16.39 9.59 1.41
C GLU A 34 -16.62 8.31 0.58
N PRO A 35 -17.11 7.19 1.14
CA PRO A 35 -17.53 6.05 0.34
C PRO A 35 -18.67 6.36 -0.64
N LEU A 36 -19.50 7.39 -0.38
CA LEU A 36 -20.61 7.78 -1.27
C LEU A 36 -20.09 8.21 -2.64
N LEU A 37 -18.96 8.92 -2.70
CA LEU A 37 -18.34 9.32 -3.96
C LEU A 37 -17.94 8.11 -4.83
N ILE A 38 -17.48 7.02 -4.19
CA ILE A 38 -17.15 5.77 -4.89
C ILE A 38 -18.44 5.13 -5.43
N TYR A 39 -19.50 5.07 -4.63
CA TYR A 39 -20.78 4.52 -5.06
C TYR A 39 -21.40 5.35 -6.20
N ASP A 40 -21.38 6.67 -6.09
CA ASP A 40 -21.83 7.60 -7.12
C ASP A 40 -21.03 7.39 -8.43
N THR A 41 -19.72 7.17 -8.33
CA THR A 41 -18.88 6.90 -9.50
C THR A 41 -19.30 5.61 -10.19
N PHE A 42 -19.53 4.52 -9.45
CA PHE A 42 -20.02 3.27 -10.05
C PHE A 42 -21.41 3.44 -10.68
N GLN A 43 -22.33 4.14 -10.01
CA GLN A 43 -23.66 4.40 -10.57
C GLN A 43 -23.56 5.19 -11.88
N ASN A 44 -22.73 6.23 -11.93
CA ASN A 44 -22.48 7.01 -13.14
C ASN A 44 -21.88 6.17 -14.27
N ILE A 45 -20.93 5.27 -13.97
CA ILE A 45 -20.37 4.34 -14.97
C ILE A 45 -21.47 3.44 -15.52
N LEU A 46 -22.30 2.85 -14.66
CA LEU A 46 -23.39 1.96 -15.05
C LEU A 46 -24.46 2.66 -15.88
N GLU A 47 -24.81 3.90 -15.52
CA GLU A 47 -25.75 4.72 -16.29
C GLU A 47 -25.21 5.10 -17.67
N ASN A 48 -23.92 5.40 -17.77
CA ASN A 48 -23.27 5.68 -19.04
C ASN A 48 -23.19 4.44 -19.94
N GLU A 49 -22.90 3.27 -19.38
CA GLU A 49 -22.93 2.00 -20.12
C GLU A 49 -24.35 1.67 -20.59
N LEU A 50 -25.37 1.95 -19.77
CA LEU A 50 -26.77 1.76 -20.18
C LEU A 50 -27.12 2.62 -21.40
N LYS A 51 -26.79 3.92 -21.34
CA LYS A 51 -26.98 4.87 -22.45
C LYS A 51 -26.20 4.45 -23.69
N HIS A 52 -24.97 3.98 -23.52
CA HIS A 52 -24.14 3.51 -24.63
C HIS A 52 -24.78 2.33 -25.37
N ILE A 53 -25.31 1.34 -24.64
CA ILE A 53 -25.99 0.19 -25.24
C ILE A 53 -27.25 0.63 -26.00
N ASP A 54 -28.04 1.55 -25.42
CA ASP A 54 -29.22 2.10 -26.09
C ASP A 54 -28.85 2.78 -27.41
N CYS A 55 -27.84 3.66 -27.42
CA CYS A 55 -27.34 4.29 -28.64
C CYS A 55 -26.82 3.25 -29.66
N CYS A 56 -26.06 2.24 -29.22
CA CYS A 56 -25.56 1.20 -30.12
C CYS A 56 -26.68 0.38 -30.78
N LEU A 57 -27.77 0.11 -30.06
CA LEU A 57 -28.92 -0.60 -30.63
C LEU A 57 -29.66 0.24 -31.68
N GLU A 58 -29.72 1.56 -31.48
CA GLU A 58 -30.30 2.50 -32.44
C GLU A 58 -29.41 2.65 -33.69
N ASP A 59 -28.12 2.93 -33.47
CA ASP A 59 -27.13 3.22 -34.52
C ASP A 59 -26.80 2.00 -35.39
N TYR A 60 -26.74 0.81 -34.79
CA TYR A 60 -26.35 -0.44 -35.46
C TYR A 60 -27.54 -1.35 -35.79
N SER A 61 -28.71 -0.75 -36.02
CA SER A 61 -29.92 -1.45 -36.46
C SER A 61 -29.80 -2.13 -37.84
N ARG A 62 -28.71 -1.88 -38.59
CA ARG A 62 -28.45 -2.43 -39.93
C ARG A 62 -27.58 -3.71 -39.91
N PRO A 63 -27.81 -4.66 -40.83
CA PRO A 63 -27.05 -5.91 -40.90
C PRO A 63 -25.53 -5.78 -41.06
N THR A 64 -25.04 -4.70 -41.65
CA THR A 64 -23.61 -4.45 -41.88
C THR A 64 -22.84 -4.10 -40.61
N ASP A 65 -23.54 -3.74 -39.54
CA ASP A 65 -22.94 -3.15 -38.34
C ASP A 65 -22.97 -4.10 -37.14
N HIS A 66 -23.36 -5.36 -37.36
CA HIS A 66 -23.45 -6.40 -36.32
C HIS A 66 -22.14 -6.62 -35.56
N GLU A 67 -21.00 -6.54 -36.25
CA GLU A 67 -19.69 -6.76 -35.61
C GLU A 67 -19.35 -5.59 -34.68
N SER A 68 -19.64 -4.35 -35.08
CA SER A 68 -19.48 -3.16 -34.24
C SER A 68 -20.40 -3.20 -33.02
N LEU A 69 -21.67 -3.63 -33.19
CA LEU A 69 -22.59 -3.83 -32.08
C LEU A 69 -22.06 -4.91 -31.12
N LYS A 70 -21.62 -6.05 -31.63
CA LYS A 70 -21.06 -7.15 -30.83
C LYS A 70 -19.82 -6.71 -30.03
N GLN A 71 -18.91 -5.96 -30.65
CA GLN A 71 -17.73 -5.42 -29.97
C GLN A 71 -18.12 -4.45 -28.84
N SER A 72 -19.10 -3.59 -29.10
CA SER A 72 -19.62 -2.64 -28.09
C SER A 72 -20.26 -3.37 -26.91
N LEU A 73 -21.13 -4.35 -27.16
CA LEU A 73 -21.73 -5.19 -26.11
C LEU A 73 -20.67 -5.98 -25.32
N THR A 74 -19.63 -6.49 -26.00
CA THR A 74 -18.52 -7.18 -25.34
C THR A 74 -17.78 -6.22 -24.40
N ARG A 75 -17.48 -5.00 -24.85
CA ARG A 75 -16.86 -3.96 -24.02
C ARG A 75 -17.71 -3.61 -22.80
N SER A 76 -19.01 -3.36 -22.99
CA SER A 76 -19.91 -3.07 -21.87
C SER A 76 -19.98 -4.24 -20.88
N SER A 77 -20.03 -5.49 -21.37
CA SER A 77 -20.01 -6.66 -20.49
C SER A 77 -18.73 -6.72 -19.64
N ILE A 78 -17.56 -6.41 -20.22
CA ILE A 78 -16.28 -6.34 -19.48
C ILE A 78 -16.35 -5.24 -18.42
N ASN A 79 -16.80 -4.03 -18.78
CA ASN A 79 -16.89 -2.91 -17.85
C ASN A 79 -17.83 -3.19 -16.67
N ILE A 80 -18.95 -3.89 -16.91
CA ILE A 80 -19.90 -4.27 -15.85
C ILE A 80 -19.31 -5.34 -14.94
N MET A 81 -18.60 -6.32 -15.50
CA MET A 81 -17.90 -7.32 -14.70
C MET A 81 -16.85 -6.67 -13.80
N GLU A 82 -16.07 -5.73 -14.34
CA GLU A 82 -15.10 -4.96 -13.57
C GLU A 82 -15.78 -4.12 -12.48
N CYS A 83 -16.89 -3.42 -12.80
CA CYS A 83 -17.68 -2.70 -11.80
C CYS A 83 -18.16 -3.61 -10.68
N ALA A 84 -18.72 -4.78 -11.02
CA ALA A 84 -19.23 -5.74 -10.03
C ALA A 84 -18.10 -6.28 -9.15
N GLU A 85 -16.94 -6.57 -9.74
CA GLU A 85 -15.77 -7.05 -9.03
C GLU A 85 -15.23 -5.99 -8.07
N GLN A 86 -15.03 -4.75 -8.52
CA GLN A 86 -14.56 -3.67 -7.68
C GLN A 86 -15.58 -3.29 -6.59
N PHE A 87 -16.86 -3.21 -6.94
CA PHE A 87 -17.93 -2.90 -5.98
C PHE A 87 -18.00 -3.93 -4.85
N ARG A 88 -17.82 -5.23 -5.14
CA ARG A 88 -17.77 -6.28 -4.11
C ARG A 88 -16.70 -6.01 -3.04
N TYR A 89 -15.63 -5.29 -3.39
CA TYR A 89 -14.59 -4.91 -2.44
C TYR A 89 -14.95 -3.66 -1.64
N VAL A 90 -15.64 -2.67 -2.25
CA VAL A 90 -16.09 -1.44 -1.57
C VAL A 90 -17.30 -1.68 -0.67
N ASP A 91 -18.19 -2.61 -1.02
CA ASP A 91 -19.39 -2.97 -0.24
C ASP A 91 -19.05 -3.53 1.17
N ARG A 92 -17.80 -3.95 1.39
CA ARG A 92 -17.34 -4.53 2.68
C ARG A 92 -16.74 -3.52 3.65
N VAL A 93 -16.83 -2.22 3.35
CA VAL A 93 -16.45 -1.14 4.29
C VAL A 93 -17.21 -1.26 5.62
N ASP A 94 -18.41 -1.85 5.58
CA ASP A 94 -19.28 -2.08 6.74
C ASP A 94 -19.10 -3.46 7.41
N SER A 95 -18.07 -4.23 7.01
CA SER A 95 -17.81 -5.54 7.63
C SER A 95 -17.08 -5.38 8.95
N SER A 96 -17.70 -5.86 10.03
CA SER A 96 -17.18 -5.97 11.42
C SER A 96 -15.82 -6.67 11.60
N ARG A 97 -15.12 -6.98 10.50
CA ARG A 97 -13.87 -7.72 10.47
C ARG A 97 -12.67 -6.82 10.74
N ILE A 98 -12.66 -5.57 10.25
CA ILE A 98 -11.64 -4.60 10.63
C ILE A 98 -12.29 -3.47 11.43
N PRO A 99 -11.75 -3.16 12.62
CA PRO A 99 -12.15 -1.98 13.37
C PRO A 99 -11.97 -0.75 12.48
N PHE A 100 -13.09 -0.09 12.18
CA PHE A 100 -13.16 1.11 11.39
C PHE A 100 -12.15 2.17 11.87
N GLU A 101 -11.89 2.17 13.17
CA GLU A 101 -11.01 3.08 13.90
C GLU A 101 -9.54 3.02 13.41
N ILE A 102 -9.12 1.88 12.84
CA ILE A 102 -7.79 1.75 12.22
C ILE A 102 -7.73 2.55 10.92
N LEU A 103 -8.77 2.45 10.08
CA LEU A 103 -8.82 3.15 8.79
C LEU A 103 -8.78 4.66 8.98
N GLN A 104 -9.50 5.16 9.97
CA GLN A 104 -9.52 6.58 10.27
C GLN A 104 -8.22 7.09 10.90
N SER A 105 -7.61 6.30 11.78
CA SER A 105 -6.30 6.66 12.31
C SER A 105 -5.26 6.72 11.19
N LEU A 106 -5.31 5.77 10.25
CA LEU A 106 -4.47 5.78 9.05
C LEU A 106 -4.79 6.98 8.14
N SER A 107 -6.05 7.39 7.99
CA SER A 107 -6.42 8.62 7.28
C SER A 107 -5.75 9.86 7.87
N SER A 108 -5.72 9.95 9.20
CA SER A 108 -5.04 11.04 9.89
C SER A 108 -3.52 10.99 9.67
N VAL A 109 -2.95 9.79 9.56
CA VAL A 109 -1.55 9.61 9.15
C VAL A 109 -1.32 10.10 7.72
N ALA A 110 -2.19 9.73 6.78
CA ALA A 110 -2.09 10.20 5.41
C ALA A 110 -2.12 11.74 5.35
N ASP A 111 -3.12 12.36 5.99
CA ASP A 111 -3.25 13.82 6.10
C ASP A 111 -1.95 14.49 6.57
N TYR A 112 -1.30 13.90 7.58
CA TYR A 112 -0.04 14.43 8.10
C TYR A 112 1.13 14.35 7.11
N LEU A 113 1.25 13.23 6.40
CA LEU A 113 2.40 12.98 5.53
C LEU A 113 2.35 13.75 4.23
N ILE A 114 1.15 14.18 3.81
CA ILE A 114 0.92 14.66 2.44
C ILE A 114 1.03 16.18 2.36
N ASP A 115 0.89 16.91 3.48
CA ASP A 115 0.95 18.39 3.56
C ASP A 115 0.28 19.08 2.38
N THR A 116 -0.91 18.60 2.01
CA THR A 116 -1.72 19.23 0.98
C THR A 116 -2.63 20.26 1.64
N GLU A 117 -2.71 21.45 1.04
CA GLU A 117 -3.72 22.47 1.37
C GLU A 117 -5.16 21.91 1.32
N PHE A 118 -5.35 20.76 0.65
CA PHE A 118 -6.58 19.99 0.57
C PHE A 118 -6.69 19.02 1.74
N ARG A 119 -7.65 19.33 2.60
CA ARG A 119 -7.95 18.59 3.83
C ARG A 119 -8.66 17.28 3.46
N HIS A 120 -8.16 16.17 4.01
CA HIS A 120 -8.80 14.86 4.11
C HIS A 120 -8.43 13.84 3.05
N CYS A 121 -7.50 12.97 3.43
CA CYS A 121 -7.23 11.69 2.83
C CYS A 121 -8.04 10.60 3.53
N SER A 122 -9.14 10.17 2.90
CA SER A 122 -9.98 9.13 3.49
C SER A 122 -9.54 7.76 2.98
N ILE A 123 -9.21 6.86 3.90
CA ILE A 123 -8.70 5.53 3.58
C ILE A 123 -9.86 4.55 3.68
N ILE A 124 -10.19 3.95 2.55
CA ILE A 124 -11.29 3.00 2.43
C ILE A 124 -10.70 1.62 2.15
N ARG A 125 -11.30 0.57 2.74
CA ARG A 125 -10.88 -0.80 2.46
C ARG A 125 -11.16 -1.16 1.00
N LEU A 126 -10.16 -1.67 0.28
CA LEU A 126 -10.42 -2.48 -0.91
C LEU A 126 -9.57 -3.74 -1.00
N ASP A 127 -10.27 -4.88 -1.11
CA ASP A 127 -9.78 -6.13 -1.68
C ASP A 127 -8.81 -6.98 -0.81
N PRO A 128 -9.09 -8.29 -0.62
CA PRO A 128 -8.09 -9.25 -0.14
C PRO A 128 -7.02 -9.65 -1.18
N ARG A 129 -7.18 -9.36 -2.49
CA ARG A 129 -6.19 -9.66 -3.54
C ARG A 129 -5.06 -8.63 -3.62
N GLN A 130 -5.28 -7.43 -3.09
CA GLN A 130 -4.28 -6.36 -2.95
C GLN A 130 -3.93 -6.23 -1.46
N ALA A 131 -3.38 -7.29 -0.88
CA ALA A 131 -3.02 -7.31 0.53
C ALA A 131 -1.90 -6.29 0.80
N TYR A 132 -2.17 -5.34 1.68
CA TYR A 132 -1.30 -4.20 1.98
C TYR A 132 -0.98 -3.43 0.70
N THR A 133 -1.94 -2.68 0.19
CA THR A 133 -1.72 -1.77 -0.95
C THR A 133 -2.46 -0.46 -0.70
N ILE A 134 -1.78 0.70 -0.78
CA ILE A 134 -2.46 2.00 -0.82
C ILE A 134 -2.48 2.53 -2.27
N THR A 135 -3.67 2.87 -2.78
CA THR A 135 -3.86 3.45 -4.11
C THR A 135 -4.92 4.55 -4.06
N SER A 136 -4.79 5.61 -4.85
CA SER A 136 -5.87 6.61 -4.93
C SER A 136 -7.07 6.06 -5.71
N ALA A 137 -8.28 6.40 -5.27
CA ALA A 137 -9.50 6.04 -5.99
C ALA A 137 -9.47 6.58 -7.43
N LYS A 138 -8.99 7.82 -7.61
CA LYS A 138 -8.74 8.40 -8.93
C LYS A 138 -7.92 7.49 -9.84
N ASP A 139 -6.78 6.99 -9.36
CA ASP A 139 -5.88 6.16 -10.17
C ASP A 139 -6.52 4.81 -10.47
N LEU A 140 -7.21 4.21 -9.50
CA LEU A 140 -7.95 2.97 -9.70
C LEU A 140 -9.02 3.13 -10.79
N PHE A 141 -9.87 4.15 -10.66
CA PHE A 141 -10.97 4.39 -11.60
C PHE A 141 -10.45 4.79 -12.99
N SER A 142 -9.37 5.57 -13.07
CA SER A 142 -8.73 5.95 -14.33
C SER A 142 -8.10 4.76 -15.06
N ARG A 143 -7.61 3.76 -14.32
CA ARG A 143 -7.02 2.54 -14.88
C ARG A 143 -8.08 1.57 -15.38
N LEU A 144 -9.19 1.45 -14.65
CA LEU A 144 -10.21 0.42 -14.90
C LEU A 144 -11.33 0.88 -15.83
N PHE A 145 -11.61 2.19 -15.87
CA PHE A 145 -12.77 2.72 -16.59
C PHE A 145 -12.36 3.83 -17.57
N THR A 146 -13.36 4.37 -18.26
CA THR A 146 -13.14 5.44 -19.24
C THR A 146 -12.58 6.68 -18.55
N ALA A 147 -11.52 7.27 -19.11
CA ALA A 147 -10.91 8.50 -18.61
C ALA A 147 -11.98 9.58 -18.36
N GLY A 148 -11.90 10.25 -17.20
CA GLY A 148 -12.85 11.30 -16.80
C GLY A 148 -14.09 10.81 -16.05
N ALA A 149 -14.30 9.50 -15.86
CA ALA A 149 -15.45 9.00 -15.10
C ALA A 149 -15.42 9.46 -13.63
N TRP A 150 -14.23 9.41 -13.01
CA TRP A 150 -14.01 9.87 -11.65
C TRP A 150 -14.20 11.39 -11.53
N GLU A 151 -13.53 12.16 -12.40
CA GLU A 151 -13.57 13.62 -12.40
C GLU A 151 -14.99 14.15 -12.58
N ARG A 152 -15.75 13.61 -13.56
CA ARG A 152 -17.15 13.99 -13.77
C ARG A 152 -18.03 13.70 -12.55
N THR A 153 -17.77 12.60 -11.85
CA THR A 153 -18.54 12.28 -10.64
C THR A 153 -18.24 13.29 -9.54
N VAL A 154 -16.97 13.63 -9.33
CA VAL A 154 -16.59 14.65 -8.34
C VAL A 154 -17.23 15.99 -8.66
N GLU A 155 -17.20 16.43 -9.93
CA GLU A 155 -17.83 17.67 -10.40
C GLU A 155 -19.35 17.70 -10.17
N LEU A 156 -20.03 16.57 -10.26
CA LEU A 156 -21.49 16.48 -10.10
C LEU A 156 -21.94 16.18 -8.66
N SER A 157 -21.02 15.78 -7.80
CA SER A 157 -21.31 15.37 -6.42
C SER A 157 -21.35 16.55 -5.45
N GLU A 158 -21.81 16.30 -4.22
CA GLU A 158 -21.66 17.25 -3.11
C GLU A 158 -20.20 17.47 -2.68
N PHE A 159 -19.26 16.72 -3.25
CA PHE A 159 -17.84 16.71 -2.92
C PHE A 159 -16.98 17.58 -3.86
N GLN A 160 -17.55 18.58 -4.54
CA GLN A 160 -16.81 19.47 -5.46
C GLN A 160 -15.57 20.15 -4.84
N ASN A 161 -15.51 20.25 -3.50
CA ASN A 161 -14.39 20.84 -2.77
C ASN A 161 -13.33 19.83 -2.30
N LEU A 162 -13.56 18.52 -2.49
CA LEU A 162 -12.55 17.49 -2.19
C LEU A 162 -11.57 17.40 -3.36
N ASP A 163 -10.28 17.29 -3.06
CA ASP A 163 -9.30 16.88 -4.06
C ASP A 163 -9.62 15.41 -4.45
N PRO A 164 -9.97 15.13 -5.71
CA PRO A 164 -10.26 13.76 -6.15
C PRO A 164 -9.12 12.77 -5.89
N SER A 165 -7.90 13.26 -5.69
CA SER A 165 -6.70 12.47 -5.43
C SER A 165 -6.43 12.20 -3.95
N SER A 166 -7.26 12.74 -3.05
CA SER A 166 -7.16 12.52 -1.61
C SER A 166 -7.92 11.27 -1.16
N LEU A 167 -8.85 10.74 -1.94
CA LEU A 167 -9.50 9.48 -1.57
C LEU A 167 -8.56 8.30 -1.79
N LEU A 168 -8.12 7.68 -0.69
CA LEU A 168 -7.19 6.57 -0.68
C LEU A 168 -7.91 5.26 -0.42
N LEU A 169 -7.39 4.21 -1.02
CA LEU A 169 -7.90 2.86 -0.92
C LEU A 169 -6.78 2.04 -0.31
N PHE A 170 -7.00 1.50 0.88
CA PHE A 170 -6.06 0.61 1.54
C PHE A 170 -6.60 -0.82 1.54
N GLY A 171 -5.89 -1.70 0.85
CA GLY A 171 -6.17 -3.12 0.87
C GLY A 171 -5.53 -3.80 2.07
N PHE A 172 -6.32 -4.63 2.77
CA PHE A 172 -5.83 -5.48 3.84
C PHE A 172 -6.44 -6.89 3.74
N PRO A 173 -5.63 -7.94 3.92
CA PRO A 173 -6.12 -9.30 3.89
C PRO A 173 -7.07 -9.51 5.08
N SER A 174 -8.25 -10.08 4.82
CA SER A 174 -9.25 -10.31 5.87
C SER A 174 -8.80 -11.28 6.97
N GLU A 175 -7.78 -12.07 6.70
CA GLU A 175 -7.20 -13.03 7.65
C GLU A 175 -6.32 -12.33 8.70
N ASP A 176 -5.72 -11.18 8.36
CA ASP A 176 -4.87 -10.40 9.27
C ASP A 176 -5.64 -9.28 9.97
N ALA A 177 -6.93 -9.17 9.68
CA ALA A 177 -7.83 -8.19 10.28
C ALA A 177 -7.84 -8.19 11.81
N LYS A 178 -7.54 -9.33 12.44
CA LYS A 178 -7.42 -9.48 13.90
C LYS A 178 -5.98 -9.34 14.41
N LYS A 179 -5.00 -9.24 13.52
CA LYS A 179 -3.57 -9.14 13.84
C LYS A 179 -3.17 -7.67 13.81
N ILE A 180 -3.67 -6.90 14.78
CA ILE A 180 -3.54 -5.43 14.76
C ILE A 180 -2.11 -4.95 14.52
N LEU A 181 -1.14 -5.68 15.06
CA LEU A 181 0.29 -5.37 14.99
C LEU A 181 0.84 -5.44 13.56
N HIS A 182 0.24 -6.24 12.69
CA HIS A 182 0.60 -6.30 11.27
C HIS A 182 0.24 -5.02 10.52
N HIS A 183 -0.68 -4.19 11.03
CA HIS A 183 -0.98 -2.89 10.42
C HIS A 183 0.17 -1.88 10.50
N ALA A 184 1.26 -2.19 11.24
CA ALA A 184 2.53 -1.49 11.08
C ALA A 184 3.03 -1.49 9.62
N LEU A 185 2.64 -2.49 8.81
CA LEU A 185 2.96 -2.56 7.38
C LEU A 185 2.25 -1.50 6.54
N ALA A 186 1.18 -0.88 7.04
CA ALA A 186 0.60 0.28 6.37
C ALA A 186 1.61 1.42 6.20
N ALA A 187 2.65 1.48 7.05
CA ALA A 187 3.74 2.44 6.94
C ALA A 187 4.53 2.30 5.63
N HIS A 188 4.71 1.06 5.15
CA HIS A 188 5.34 0.79 3.85
C HIS A 188 4.48 1.29 2.70
N GLU A 189 3.17 1.05 2.76
CA GLU A 189 2.24 1.54 1.74
C GLU A 189 2.17 3.07 1.68
N PHE A 190 2.25 3.74 2.83
CA PHE A 190 2.42 5.19 2.83
C PHE A 190 3.71 5.63 2.15
N GLY A 191 4.77 4.83 2.20
CA GLY A 191 5.98 5.04 1.42
C GLY A 191 5.72 5.11 -0.08
N HIS A 192 5.02 4.12 -0.65
CA HIS A 192 4.61 4.17 -2.05
C HIS A 192 3.75 5.38 -2.37
N PHE A 193 2.82 5.69 -1.47
CA PHE A 193 1.95 6.84 -1.62
C PHE A 193 2.73 8.16 -1.62
N VAL A 194 3.69 8.34 -0.70
CA VAL A 194 4.57 9.51 -0.63
C VAL A 194 5.36 9.68 -1.92
N VAL A 195 5.84 8.59 -2.54
CA VAL A 195 6.53 8.69 -3.84
C VAL A 195 5.62 9.28 -4.92
N SER A 196 4.33 8.90 -4.93
CA SER A 196 3.36 9.41 -5.90
C SER A 196 3.06 10.91 -5.74
N LYS A 197 3.49 11.54 -4.64
CA LYS A 197 3.22 12.94 -4.29
C LYS A 197 4.51 13.77 -4.13
N ASN A 198 4.34 15.09 -3.98
CA ASN A 198 5.38 16.04 -3.51
C ASN A 198 6.73 16.02 -4.25
N ASN A 199 6.71 15.87 -5.58
CA ASN A 199 7.91 15.76 -6.44
C ASN A 199 8.85 14.61 -6.05
N MET A 200 8.45 13.71 -5.15
CA MET A 200 9.30 12.65 -4.63
C MET A 200 9.63 11.64 -5.73
N ASN A 201 8.65 11.30 -6.58
CA ASN A 201 8.88 10.48 -7.77
C ASN A 201 10.05 10.98 -8.62
N SER A 202 10.11 12.27 -8.92
CA SER A 202 11.21 12.86 -9.70
C SER A 202 12.55 12.78 -8.97
N LYS A 203 12.56 12.97 -7.65
CA LYS A 203 13.77 12.80 -6.82
C LYS A 203 14.28 11.35 -6.85
N ILE A 204 13.38 10.38 -6.66
CA ILE A 204 13.72 8.95 -6.69
C ILE A 204 14.23 8.52 -8.07
N LEU A 205 13.57 8.98 -9.15
CA LEU A 205 14.05 8.71 -10.51
C LEU A 205 15.44 9.30 -10.77
N ALA A 206 15.73 10.49 -10.25
CA ALA A 206 17.07 11.09 -10.34
C ALA A 206 18.13 10.27 -9.56
N ILE A 207 17.78 9.77 -8.37
CA ILE A 207 18.64 8.88 -7.57
C ILE A 207 18.91 7.57 -8.33
N ILE A 208 17.89 6.98 -8.93
CA ILE A 208 18.02 5.77 -9.76
C ILE A 208 18.99 6.02 -10.90
N GLU A 209 18.79 7.08 -11.68
CA GLU A 209 19.62 7.36 -12.85
C GLU A 209 21.09 7.61 -12.47
N ALA A 210 21.33 8.38 -11.40
CA ALA A 210 22.67 8.69 -10.90
C ALA A 210 23.45 7.44 -10.44
N ASN A 211 22.75 6.43 -9.94
CA ASN A 211 23.38 5.24 -9.33
C ASN A 211 23.33 4.00 -10.23
N LYS A 212 22.38 3.92 -11.16
CA LYS A 212 22.28 2.85 -12.17
C LYS A 212 23.52 2.82 -13.08
N GLY A 213 24.04 3.98 -13.48
CA GLY A 213 25.26 4.07 -14.30
C GLY A 213 26.48 3.45 -13.60
N LYS A 214 26.62 3.64 -12.28
CA LYS A 214 27.70 3.05 -11.47
C LYS A 214 27.57 1.53 -11.43
N ALA A 215 26.38 1.01 -11.17
CA ALA A 215 26.12 -0.43 -11.15
C ALA A 215 26.32 -1.07 -12.55
N TYR A 216 25.86 -0.39 -13.61
CA TYR A 216 26.03 -0.86 -14.98
C TYR A 216 27.51 -1.01 -15.35
N ILE A 217 28.38 -0.07 -14.96
CA ILE A 217 29.82 -0.16 -15.21
C ILE A 217 30.41 -1.43 -14.56
N THR A 218 29.99 -1.76 -13.34
CA THR A 218 30.43 -2.97 -12.62
C THR A 218 30.03 -4.25 -13.35
N TYR A 219 28.80 -4.30 -13.90
CA TYR A 219 28.22 -5.52 -14.47
C TYR A 219 28.18 -5.56 -16.00
N ARG A 220 28.74 -4.56 -16.67
CA ARG A 220 28.69 -4.41 -18.13
C ARG A 220 29.10 -5.67 -18.87
N VAL A 221 30.22 -6.28 -18.49
CA VAL A 221 30.76 -7.48 -19.17
C VAL A 221 29.78 -8.64 -19.07
N ALA A 222 29.26 -8.91 -17.87
CA ALA A 222 28.30 -10.00 -17.65
C ALA A 222 26.96 -9.76 -18.38
N ILE A 223 26.53 -8.50 -18.50
CA ILE A 223 25.33 -8.13 -19.27
C ILE A 223 25.56 -8.37 -20.77
N GLU A 224 26.70 -7.92 -21.32
CA GLU A 224 27.06 -8.15 -22.73
C GLU A 224 27.20 -9.64 -23.07
N GLU A 225 27.75 -10.43 -22.15
CA GLU A 225 27.83 -11.90 -22.28
C GLU A 225 26.42 -12.52 -22.32
N LYS A 226 25.52 -12.12 -21.40
CA LYS A 226 24.12 -12.56 -21.37
C LYS A 226 23.38 -12.18 -22.66
N ILE A 227 23.56 -10.95 -23.15
CA ILE A 227 22.98 -10.48 -24.42
C ILE A 227 23.49 -11.36 -25.57
N SER A 228 24.80 -11.54 -25.67
CA SER A 228 25.44 -12.32 -26.73
C SER A 228 24.96 -13.77 -26.74
N GLU A 229 24.88 -14.41 -25.58
CA GLU A 229 24.45 -15.81 -25.45
C GLU A 229 22.98 -16.01 -25.89
N ILE A 230 22.09 -15.10 -25.48
CA ILE A 230 20.67 -15.15 -25.85
C ILE A 230 20.50 -14.85 -27.35
N ALA A 231 21.20 -13.82 -27.86
CA ALA A 231 21.16 -13.44 -29.26
C ALA A 231 21.63 -14.58 -30.16
N GLU A 232 22.72 -15.27 -29.80
CA GLU A 232 23.24 -16.42 -30.55
C GLU A 232 22.26 -17.59 -30.55
N ARG A 233 21.69 -17.94 -29.39
CA ARG A 233 20.67 -19.00 -29.28
C ARG A 233 19.45 -18.72 -30.15
N VAL A 234 19.02 -17.47 -30.23
CA VAL A 234 17.85 -17.07 -31.02
C VAL A 234 18.16 -17.03 -32.51
N TYR A 235 19.33 -16.51 -32.88
CA TYR A 235 19.81 -16.50 -34.26
C TYR A 235 19.88 -17.92 -34.84
N LEU A 236 20.42 -18.89 -34.07
CA LEU A 236 20.49 -20.29 -34.48
C LEU A 236 19.10 -20.94 -34.67
N LYS A 237 18.09 -20.51 -33.91
CA LYS A 237 16.71 -21.02 -33.98
C LYS A 237 15.86 -20.38 -35.08
N LYS A 238 16.07 -19.09 -35.39
CA LYS A 238 15.25 -18.29 -36.32
C LYS A 238 15.99 -17.99 -37.64
N ARG A 239 16.68 -18.99 -38.21
CA ARG A 239 17.46 -18.84 -39.46
C ARG A 239 16.62 -18.13 -40.54
N GLY A 240 17.04 -16.93 -40.96
CA GLY A 240 16.58 -16.27 -42.19
C GLY A 240 15.66 -15.05 -42.07
N THR A 241 15.27 -14.58 -40.88
CA THR A 241 14.37 -13.41 -40.73
C THR A 241 15.05 -12.11 -40.30
N LEU A 242 16.16 -12.17 -39.56
CA LEU A 242 16.92 -11.01 -39.09
C LEU A 242 18.43 -11.33 -39.10
N SER A 243 19.26 -10.32 -39.31
CA SER A 243 20.72 -10.42 -39.17
C SER A 243 21.13 -10.57 -37.70
N ARG A 244 22.33 -11.11 -37.47
CA ARG A 244 22.91 -11.27 -36.12
C ARG A 244 22.99 -9.95 -35.35
N SER A 245 23.35 -8.86 -36.04
CA SER A 245 23.42 -7.52 -35.44
C SER A 245 22.03 -6.98 -35.04
N GLU A 246 21.01 -7.22 -35.87
CA GLU A 246 19.64 -6.80 -35.54
C GLU A 246 19.09 -7.55 -34.32
N ILE A 247 19.38 -8.86 -34.23
CA ILE A 247 19.01 -9.67 -33.05
C ILE A 247 19.76 -9.18 -31.82
N HIS A 248 21.06 -8.90 -31.91
CA HIS A 248 21.84 -8.37 -30.80
C HIS A 248 21.27 -7.05 -30.28
N ASN A 249 21.07 -6.06 -31.16
CA ASN A 249 20.53 -4.75 -30.80
C ASN A 249 19.11 -4.85 -30.20
N LEU A 250 18.30 -5.81 -30.66
CA LEU A 250 16.97 -6.08 -30.08
C LEU A 250 17.09 -6.59 -28.64
N TYR A 251 17.94 -7.59 -28.39
CA TYR A 251 18.11 -8.15 -27.05
C TYR A 251 18.81 -7.20 -26.09
N GLU A 252 19.75 -6.40 -26.57
CA GLU A 252 20.34 -5.30 -25.81
C GLU A 252 19.24 -4.36 -25.30
N LYS A 253 18.35 -3.88 -26.18
CA LYS A 253 17.23 -3.02 -25.77
C LYS A 253 16.27 -3.71 -24.79
N LEU A 254 15.94 -4.98 -25.02
CA LEU A 254 15.02 -5.74 -24.15
C LEU A 254 15.61 -5.98 -22.76
N ILE A 255 16.88 -6.40 -22.69
CA ILE A 255 17.57 -6.66 -21.41
C ILE A 255 17.80 -5.36 -20.66
N ASN A 256 18.24 -4.30 -21.34
CA ASN A 256 18.42 -2.99 -20.70
C ASN A 256 17.11 -2.40 -20.17
N LYS A 257 15.99 -2.61 -20.89
CA LYS A 257 14.66 -2.23 -20.41
C LYS A 257 14.26 -3.06 -19.19
N HIS A 258 14.37 -4.39 -19.27
CA HIS A 258 14.06 -5.29 -18.16
C HIS A 258 14.83 -4.92 -16.89
N VAL A 259 16.15 -4.76 -17.01
CA VAL A 259 17.01 -4.33 -15.90
C VAL A 259 16.58 -2.97 -15.35
N ALA A 260 16.22 -2.01 -16.22
CA ALA A 260 15.71 -0.71 -15.77
C ALA A 260 14.42 -0.85 -14.95
N ASP A 261 13.49 -1.70 -15.41
CA ASP A 261 12.20 -1.92 -14.76
C ASP A 261 12.36 -2.63 -13.40
N VAL A 262 13.27 -3.62 -13.31
CA VAL A 262 13.62 -4.30 -12.04
C VAL A 262 14.28 -3.33 -11.06
N VAL A 263 15.33 -2.61 -11.49
CA VAL A 263 16.03 -1.61 -10.66
C VAL A 263 15.04 -0.58 -10.13
N LYS A 264 14.17 -0.07 -11.01
CA LYS A 264 13.13 0.89 -10.62
C LYS A 264 12.24 0.29 -9.55
N SER A 265 11.63 -0.86 -9.79
CA SER A 265 10.70 -1.49 -8.84
C SER A 265 11.35 -1.72 -7.47
N TRP A 266 12.57 -2.27 -7.47
CA TRP A 266 13.33 -2.55 -6.25
C TRP A 266 13.68 -1.29 -5.44
N VAL A 267 14.04 -0.19 -6.11
CA VAL A 267 14.32 1.08 -5.43
C VAL A 267 13.05 1.68 -4.82
N TYR A 268 11.89 1.56 -5.49
CA TYR A 268 10.62 2.04 -4.92
C TYR A 268 10.20 1.23 -3.70
N GLU A 269 10.31 -0.10 -3.75
CA GLU A 269 10.07 -0.99 -2.60
C GLU A 269 11.01 -0.66 -1.44
N THR A 270 12.31 -0.50 -1.72
CA THR A 270 13.31 -0.15 -0.70
C THR A 270 13.02 1.21 -0.07
N PHE A 271 12.65 2.20 -0.89
CA PHE A 271 12.25 3.50 -0.38
C PHE A 271 11.03 3.37 0.55
N ALA A 272 10.01 2.62 0.12
CA ALA A 272 8.82 2.38 0.93
C ALA A 272 9.13 1.68 2.26
N ASP A 273 10.06 0.72 2.28
CA ASP A 273 10.56 0.07 3.50
C ASP A 273 11.26 1.05 4.45
N LEU A 274 12.07 1.95 3.89
CA LEU A 274 12.74 2.99 4.66
C LEU A 274 11.73 4.00 5.23
N VAL A 275 10.68 4.36 4.48
CA VAL A 275 9.57 5.17 5.02
C VAL A 275 8.88 4.42 6.16
N GLY A 276 8.59 3.13 5.99
CA GLY A 276 8.02 2.29 7.04
C GLY A 276 8.86 2.32 8.32
N SER A 277 10.16 2.06 8.17
CA SER A 277 11.15 2.13 9.25
C SER A 277 11.25 3.52 9.86
N ARG A 278 11.12 4.58 9.06
CA ARG A 278 11.15 5.97 9.53
C ARG A 278 9.92 6.29 10.38
N LEU A 279 8.74 5.80 10.03
CA LEU A 279 7.50 6.14 10.74
C LEU A 279 7.34 5.40 12.07
N ILE A 280 7.71 4.12 12.12
CA ILE A 280 7.44 3.26 13.29
C ILE A 280 8.67 2.53 13.83
N GLY A 281 9.86 2.74 13.26
CA GLY A 281 11.11 2.19 13.80
C GLY A 281 11.19 0.66 13.73
N PRO A 282 11.81 -0.02 14.71
CA PRO A 282 12.09 -1.45 14.65
C PRO A 282 10.83 -2.33 14.67
N ALA A 283 9.68 -1.78 15.09
CA ALA A 283 8.40 -2.45 14.97
C ALA A 283 8.03 -2.77 13.51
N TYR A 284 8.48 -1.95 12.55
CA TYR A 284 8.32 -2.23 11.12
C TYR A 284 9.06 -3.51 10.72
N ILE A 285 10.31 -3.67 11.14
CA ILE A 285 11.13 -4.86 10.87
C ILE A 285 10.46 -6.09 11.45
N ALA A 286 9.97 -6.03 12.68
CA ALA A 286 9.27 -7.15 13.31
C ALA A 286 7.98 -7.54 12.57
N ALA A 287 7.20 -6.54 12.12
CA ALA A 287 5.99 -6.78 11.33
C ALA A 287 6.30 -7.37 9.95
N LEU A 288 7.30 -6.82 9.26
CA LEU A 288 7.77 -7.28 7.96
C LEU A 288 8.32 -8.70 8.03
N ASP A 289 9.16 -8.99 9.03
CA ASP A 289 9.68 -10.32 9.26
C ASP A 289 8.54 -11.33 9.45
N ARG A 290 7.55 -11.00 10.30
CA ARG A 290 6.39 -11.86 10.61
C ARG A 290 5.46 -12.09 9.42
N MET A 291 5.26 -11.10 8.55
CA MET A 291 4.48 -11.30 7.31
C MET A 291 5.25 -12.13 6.29
N LEU A 292 6.54 -11.87 6.13
CA LEU A 292 7.35 -12.51 5.10
C LEU A 292 7.83 -13.92 5.48
N ILE A 293 7.50 -14.44 6.67
CA ILE A 293 7.78 -15.85 7.06
C ILE A 293 7.21 -16.83 6.04
N THR A 294 6.11 -16.50 5.38
CA THR A 294 5.47 -17.35 4.36
C THR A 294 5.92 -17.05 2.92
N SER A 295 6.60 -15.93 2.69
CA SER A 295 7.15 -15.59 1.37
C SER A 295 8.53 -16.21 1.20
N ARG A 296 8.83 -16.75 0.02
CA ARG A 296 10.16 -17.32 -0.24
C ARG A 296 11.19 -16.18 -0.29
N ASP A 297 12.41 -16.42 0.21
CA ASP A 297 13.56 -15.49 0.15
C ASP A 297 14.06 -15.20 -1.29
N PHE A 298 13.32 -15.61 -2.31
CA PHE A 298 13.73 -15.42 -3.71
C PHE A 298 13.33 -14.03 -4.22
N PRO A 299 14.24 -13.35 -4.94
CA PRO A 299 13.91 -12.12 -5.64
C PRO A 299 12.81 -12.32 -6.69
N SER A 300 12.09 -11.24 -7.01
CA SER A 300 11.23 -11.17 -8.19
C SER A 300 11.46 -9.86 -8.94
N ASP A 301 10.94 -9.76 -10.17
CA ASP A 301 11.07 -8.53 -10.97
C ASP A 301 10.48 -7.29 -10.27
N SER A 302 9.47 -7.49 -9.43
CA SER A 302 8.78 -6.40 -8.73
C SER A 302 9.27 -6.16 -7.31
N HIS A 303 9.83 -7.15 -6.63
CA HIS A 303 10.18 -7.05 -5.21
C HIS A 303 11.61 -7.51 -4.92
N PRO A 304 12.39 -6.73 -4.13
CA PRO A 304 13.64 -7.20 -3.58
C PRO A 304 13.41 -8.39 -2.64
N PRO A 305 14.43 -9.26 -2.47
CA PRO A 305 14.34 -10.39 -1.56
C PRO A 305 14.19 -9.92 -0.10
N ARG A 306 13.41 -10.67 0.67
CA ARG A 306 13.04 -10.38 2.06
C ARG A 306 14.21 -9.92 2.92
N LEU A 307 15.29 -10.70 2.97
CA LEU A 307 16.39 -10.42 3.89
C LEU A 307 17.18 -9.15 3.47
N LEU A 308 17.18 -8.75 2.18
CA LEU A 308 17.80 -7.50 1.72
C LEU A 308 17.03 -6.30 2.26
N ARG A 309 15.69 -6.37 2.14
CA ARG A 309 14.76 -5.37 2.72
C ARG A 309 14.99 -5.21 4.22
N LEU A 310 15.02 -6.33 4.96
CA LEU A 310 15.26 -6.35 6.41
C LEU A 310 16.63 -5.78 6.78
N GLN A 311 17.67 -6.06 6.00
CA GLN A 311 19.02 -5.53 6.23
C GLN A 311 19.11 -4.02 6.05
N ILE A 312 18.54 -3.50 4.97
CA ILE A 312 18.53 -2.07 4.69
C ILE A 312 17.77 -1.33 5.80
N CYS A 313 16.61 -1.84 6.21
CA CYS A 313 15.86 -1.28 7.35
C CYS A 313 16.68 -1.31 8.64
N SER A 314 17.31 -2.44 8.94
CA SER A 314 18.11 -2.61 10.17
C SER A 314 19.28 -1.63 10.20
N LYS A 315 19.97 -1.47 9.06
CA LYS A 315 21.08 -0.52 8.93
C LYS A 315 20.59 0.91 9.09
N PHE A 316 19.51 1.29 8.40
CA PHE A 316 18.92 2.62 8.54
C PHE A 316 18.57 2.96 10.00
N ILE A 317 17.92 2.05 10.73
CA ILE A 317 17.55 2.28 12.14
C ILE A 317 18.79 2.40 13.03
N ASN A 318 19.83 1.61 12.79
CA ASN A 318 21.11 1.77 13.49
C ASN A 318 21.73 3.15 13.22
N ASP A 319 21.68 3.62 11.97
CA ASP A 319 22.26 4.90 11.55
C ASP A 319 21.50 6.12 12.11
N LEU A 320 20.24 5.96 12.52
CA LEU A 320 19.49 7.01 13.24
C LEU A 320 20.14 7.38 14.59
N ASN A 321 21.02 6.53 15.14
CA ASN A 321 21.70 6.75 16.43
C ASN A 321 20.74 7.11 17.58
N ASN A 322 19.53 6.55 17.57
CA ASN A 322 18.56 6.78 18.64
C ASN A 322 18.92 5.91 19.85
N THR A 323 19.21 6.54 20.99
CA THR A 323 19.64 5.89 22.23
C THR A 323 18.63 4.85 22.75
N TYR A 324 17.33 5.10 22.57
CA TYR A 324 16.30 4.16 23.00
C TYR A 324 16.44 2.80 22.27
N PHE A 325 16.64 2.82 20.95
CA PHE A 325 16.81 1.59 20.18
C PHE A 325 18.18 0.94 20.40
N SER A 326 19.22 1.75 20.57
CA SER A 326 20.56 1.25 20.79
C SER A 326 20.76 0.68 22.17
N ASP A 327 19.98 1.05 23.18
CA ASP A 327 20.15 0.58 24.55
C ASP A 327 19.20 -0.54 24.92
N ASP A 328 17.97 -0.53 24.38
CA ASP A 328 16.96 -1.55 24.66
C ASP A 328 17.32 -2.94 24.08
N PRO A 329 17.29 -4.01 24.90
CA PRO A 329 17.67 -5.35 24.46
C PRO A 329 16.69 -5.98 23.46
N VAL A 330 15.40 -5.64 23.51
CA VAL A 330 14.39 -6.16 22.58
C VAL A 330 14.65 -5.58 21.20
N TRP A 331 14.86 -4.27 21.11
CA TRP A 331 15.14 -3.61 19.83
C TRP A 331 16.49 -3.97 19.26
N LYS A 332 17.53 -4.07 20.08
CA LYS A 332 18.82 -4.63 19.67
C LYS A 332 18.68 -6.00 19.02
N LEU A 333 17.86 -6.89 19.59
CA LEU A 333 17.66 -8.22 19.04
C LEU A 333 17.00 -8.15 17.66
N VAL A 334 15.93 -7.36 17.51
CA VAL A 334 15.23 -7.19 16.23
C VAL A 334 16.16 -6.62 15.15
N ILE A 335 16.90 -5.56 15.48
CA ILE A 335 17.77 -4.85 14.52
C ILE A 335 18.99 -5.71 14.14
N ASN A 336 19.63 -6.35 15.11
CA ASN A 336 20.86 -7.12 14.85
C ASN A 336 20.61 -8.51 14.24
N SER A 337 19.36 -8.96 14.19
CA SER A 337 18.99 -10.27 13.62
C SER A 337 19.36 -10.45 12.15
N TYR A 338 19.63 -9.34 11.43
CA TYR A 338 19.86 -9.35 9.99
C TYR A 338 21.23 -8.80 9.57
N THR A 339 21.98 -8.17 10.48
CA THR A 339 23.29 -7.60 10.21
C THR A 339 24.31 -8.67 9.78
N GLY A 340 25.09 -8.40 8.74
CA GLY A 340 26.19 -9.25 8.31
C GLY A 340 25.81 -10.54 7.57
N LYS A 341 24.53 -10.76 7.26
CA LYS A 341 24.12 -11.86 6.39
C LYS A 341 24.48 -11.55 4.93
N HIS A 342 24.98 -12.53 4.19
CA HIS A 342 25.33 -12.35 2.79
C HIS A 342 24.32 -12.97 1.85
N PHE A 343 24.21 -12.37 0.68
CA PHE A 343 23.42 -12.87 -0.43
C PHE A 343 24.28 -13.05 -1.66
N ALA A 344 23.95 -14.08 -2.43
CA ALA A 344 24.40 -14.22 -3.79
C ALA A 344 23.17 -14.51 -4.64
N PHE A 345 23.01 -13.74 -5.72
CA PHE A 345 22.04 -14.04 -6.76
C PHE A 345 22.79 -14.68 -7.92
N THR A 346 22.13 -15.59 -8.63
CA THR A 346 22.68 -16.13 -9.88
C THR A 346 22.28 -15.29 -11.08
N GLU A 347 21.19 -14.53 -10.98
CA GLU A 347 20.74 -13.64 -12.05
C GLU A 347 21.38 -12.24 -11.97
N ILE A 348 22.10 -11.87 -13.03
CA ILE A 348 22.82 -10.60 -13.17
C ILE A 348 21.93 -9.35 -13.00
N ASP A 349 20.66 -9.45 -13.37
CA ASP A 349 19.67 -8.39 -13.24
C ASP A 349 19.38 -8.06 -11.77
N TYR A 350 19.30 -9.08 -10.92
CA TYR A 350 19.13 -8.90 -9.48
C TYR A 350 20.40 -8.42 -8.80
N GLU A 351 21.57 -8.89 -9.23
CA GLU A 351 22.86 -8.35 -8.75
C GLU A 351 23.00 -6.85 -9.06
N MET A 352 22.65 -6.44 -10.28
CA MET A 352 22.69 -5.03 -10.66
C MET A 352 21.66 -4.19 -9.90
N ALA A 353 20.45 -4.72 -9.66
CA ALA A 353 19.44 -4.05 -8.84
C ALA A 353 19.89 -3.86 -7.40
N MET A 354 20.43 -4.90 -6.77
CA MET A 354 21.04 -4.83 -5.44
C MET A 354 22.15 -3.79 -5.40
N LYS A 355 23.08 -3.82 -6.36
CA LYS A 355 24.19 -2.87 -6.40
C LYS A 355 23.73 -1.43 -6.59
N THR A 356 22.66 -1.22 -7.36
CA THR A 356 22.08 0.10 -7.54
C THR A 356 21.51 0.62 -6.22
N ILE A 357 20.82 -0.22 -5.45
CA ILE A 357 20.33 0.15 -4.12
C ILE A 357 21.47 0.47 -3.16
N GLU A 358 22.50 -0.38 -3.08
CA GLU A 358 23.68 -0.12 -2.24
C GLU A 358 24.33 1.23 -2.56
N ASN A 359 24.43 1.57 -3.85
CA ASN A 359 25.00 2.85 -4.29
C ASN A 359 24.08 4.04 -4.00
N ALA A 360 22.76 3.83 -3.99
CA ALA A 360 21.74 4.86 -3.79
C ALA A 360 21.31 5.05 -2.33
N GLU A 361 21.79 4.20 -1.42
CA GLU A 361 21.31 4.10 -0.05
C GLU A 361 21.36 5.45 0.69
N SER A 362 22.48 6.17 0.57
CA SER A 362 22.67 7.45 1.28
C SER A 362 21.69 8.53 0.82
N GLU A 363 21.40 8.58 -0.48
CA GLU A 363 20.47 9.53 -1.09
C GLU A 363 19.02 9.15 -0.77
N LEU A 364 18.69 7.86 -0.74
CA LEU A 364 17.39 7.37 -0.30
C LEU A 364 17.14 7.72 1.18
N ILE A 365 18.11 7.46 2.06
CA ILE A 365 18.03 7.84 3.48
C ILE A 365 17.82 9.34 3.63
N THR A 366 18.56 10.15 2.86
CA THR A 366 18.39 11.62 2.86
C THR A 366 16.97 12.02 2.46
N ALA A 367 16.41 11.40 1.42
CA ALA A 367 15.04 11.65 1.01
C ALA A 367 14.02 11.25 2.09
N VAL A 368 14.21 10.09 2.72
CA VAL A 368 13.33 9.57 3.78
C VAL A 368 13.39 10.41 5.06
N ASN A 369 14.56 10.94 5.41
CA ASN A 369 14.71 11.80 6.59
C ASN A 369 13.92 13.12 6.49
N SER A 370 13.48 13.53 5.29
CA SER A 370 12.57 14.65 5.13
C SER A 370 11.12 14.35 5.58
N ILE A 371 10.79 13.07 5.79
CA ILE A 371 9.49 12.64 6.29
C ILE A 371 9.45 12.82 7.81
N PRO A 372 8.43 13.53 8.35
CA PRO A 372 8.29 13.72 9.77
C PRO A 372 8.12 12.39 10.52
N SER A 373 8.75 12.28 11.69
CA SER A 373 8.66 11.07 12.51
C SER A 373 8.76 11.38 14.00
N LEU A 374 8.14 10.52 14.80
CA LEU A 374 8.28 10.51 16.24
C LEU A 374 9.59 9.93 16.75
N LEU A 375 10.34 9.25 15.88
CA LEU A 375 11.63 8.69 16.26
C LEU A 375 12.66 9.77 16.63
N ASP A 376 12.38 11.03 16.29
CA ASP A 376 13.21 12.17 16.69
C ASP A 376 12.87 12.68 18.11
N ASN A 377 11.85 12.13 18.75
CA ASN A 377 11.45 12.54 20.10
C ASN A 377 12.45 12.00 21.13
N LYS A 378 12.99 12.91 21.96
CA LYS A 378 13.97 12.59 23.01
C LYS A 378 13.37 11.80 24.17
N ASP A 379 12.06 11.91 24.37
CA ASP A 379 11.33 11.25 25.47
C ASP A 379 10.67 9.94 25.00
N LEU A 380 11.16 9.34 23.91
CA LEU A 380 10.57 8.16 23.28
C LEU A 380 10.49 6.97 24.25
N ASP A 381 11.54 6.73 25.03
CA ASP A 381 11.63 5.66 26.02
C ASP A 381 10.58 5.82 27.15
N ILE A 382 10.40 7.06 27.62
CA ILE A 382 9.40 7.41 28.64
C ILE A 382 7.99 7.17 28.07
N LEU A 383 7.72 7.67 26.86
CA LEU A 383 6.41 7.51 26.22
C LEU A 383 6.06 6.05 25.97
N VAL A 384 7.00 5.26 25.45
CA VAL A 384 6.78 3.81 25.25
C VAL A 384 6.51 3.15 26.60
N SER A 385 7.33 3.40 27.62
CA SER A 385 7.16 2.80 28.94
C SER A 385 5.80 3.13 29.58
N GLN A 386 5.32 4.35 29.41
CA GLN A 386 4.00 4.76 29.90
C GLN A 386 2.87 4.02 29.16
N ILE A 387 2.93 3.92 27.84
CA ILE A 387 1.94 3.17 27.05
C ILE A 387 1.94 1.68 27.44
N GLU A 388 3.12 1.09 27.65
CA GLU A 388 3.25 -0.29 28.10
C GLU A 388 2.63 -0.53 29.48
N ASP A 389 2.79 0.42 30.41
CA ASP A 389 2.17 0.32 31.73
C ASP A 389 0.63 0.30 31.63
N HIS A 390 0.06 1.09 30.72
CA HIS A 390 -1.38 1.05 30.45
C HIS A 390 -1.81 -0.30 29.87
N ILE A 391 -1.07 -0.81 28.89
CA ILE A 391 -1.33 -2.15 28.31
C ILE A 391 -1.29 -3.21 29.42
N PHE A 392 -0.27 -3.17 30.28
CA PHE A 392 -0.11 -4.11 31.39
C PHE A 392 -1.29 -4.08 32.37
N HIS A 393 -1.91 -2.92 32.56
CA HIS A 393 -3.07 -2.70 33.42
C HIS A 393 -4.43 -2.78 32.71
N LEU A 394 -4.48 -3.24 31.46
CA LEU A 394 -5.71 -3.29 30.63
C LEU A 394 -6.41 -1.93 30.48
N ALA A 395 -5.66 -0.84 30.58
CA ALA A 395 -6.14 0.50 30.32
C ALA A 395 -5.89 0.87 28.86
N PRO A 396 -6.80 1.58 28.16
CA PRO A 396 -6.51 2.12 26.83
C PRO A 396 -5.34 3.12 26.88
N PRO A 397 -4.20 2.87 26.21
CA PRO A 397 -3.05 3.78 26.23
C PRO A 397 -3.25 5.16 25.61
N SER A 398 -4.37 5.40 24.91
CA SER A 398 -4.72 6.70 24.31
C SER A 398 -4.83 7.87 25.31
N CYS A 399 -5.06 7.60 26.60
CA CYS A 399 -5.27 8.63 27.63
C CYS A 399 -4.01 9.42 28.04
N LEU A 400 -2.82 8.99 27.61
CA LEU A 400 -1.53 9.62 27.96
C LEU A 400 -0.98 10.57 26.89
N ILE A 401 -1.47 10.47 25.66
CA ILE A 401 -0.98 11.29 24.55
C ILE A 401 -1.56 12.68 24.76
N GLU A 402 -0.80 13.62 25.35
CA GLU A 402 -1.27 14.99 25.57
C GLU A 402 -1.56 15.67 24.21
N ILE A 403 -2.83 15.67 23.79
CA ILE A 403 -3.33 16.39 22.62
C ILE A 403 -3.67 17.83 23.03
N LYS A 404 -2.74 18.54 23.67
CA LYS A 404 -2.89 19.97 23.95
C LYS A 404 -2.00 20.78 23.02
N GLY A 405 -2.59 21.31 21.97
CA GLY A 405 -2.12 22.52 21.29
C GLY A 405 -1.50 22.36 19.90
N ASN A 406 -0.79 21.28 19.58
CA ASN A 406 -0.37 20.90 18.22
C ASN A 406 0.52 19.64 18.29
N LYS A 407 -0.05 18.42 18.31
CA LYS A 407 0.71 17.17 18.10
C LYS A 407 -0.21 16.15 17.45
N ASN A 408 0.21 15.70 16.28
CA ASN A 408 -0.59 15.04 15.25
C ASN A 408 -1.14 13.66 15.67
N ASP A 409 -2.41 13.34 15.40
CA ASP A 409 -2.99 12.00 15.66
C ASP A 409 -2.18 10.88 14.97
N ALA A 410 -1.53 11.22 13.86
CA ALA A 410 -0.60 10.34 13.15
C ALA A 410 0.54 9.82 14.04
N ALA A 411 1.08 10.70 14.88
CA ALA A 411 2.11 10.35 15.84
C ALA A 411 1.56 9.38 16.89
N GLY A 412 0.39 9.68 17.47
CA GLY A 412 -0.26 8.81 18.43
C GLY A 412 -0.47 7.39 17.90
N PHE A 413 -0.92 7.26 16.65
CA PHE A 413 -1.08 5.97 15.98
C PHE A 413 0.22 5.14 15.93
N TRP A 414 1.30 5.71 15.39
CA TRP A 414 2.57 4.99 15.26
C TRP A 414 3.20 4.67 16.62
N MET A 415 3.05 5.57 17.60
CA MET A 415 3.56 5.34 18.96
C MET A 415 2.87 4.16 19.64
N ILE A 416 1.55 4.06 19.52
CA ILE A 416 0.78 2.93 20.08
C ILE A 416 1.23 1.62 19.45
N LEU A 417 1.41 1.58 18.12
CA LEU A 417 1.87 0.38 17.43
C LEU A 417 3.31 0.00 17.81
N LEU A 418 4.22 0.98 17.91
CA LEU A 418 5.61 0.77 18.35
C LEU A 418 5.64 0.15 19.76
N ALA A 419 4.93 0.75 20.71
CA ALA A 419 4.90 0.29 22.09
C ALA A 419 4.21 -1.08 22.23
N ALA A 420 3.14 -1.34 21.48
CA ALA A 420 2.47 -2.63 21.48
C ALA A 420 3.39 -3.75 20.93
N TRP A 421 4.18 -3.46 19.89
CA TRP A 421 5.22 -4.37 19.41
C TRP A 421 6.32 -4.60 20.45
N HIS A 422 6.80 -3.54 21.11
CA HIS A 422 7.79 -3.67 22.18
C HIS A 422 7.29 -4.60 23.29
N PHE A 423 6.09 -4.32 23.79
CA PHE A 423 5.44 -5.08 24.85
C PHE A 423 5.30 -6.55 24.48
N ARG A 424 4.88 -6.82 23.24
CA ARG A 424 4.71 -8.18 22.73
C ARG A 424 6.02 -8.94 22.59
N LEU A 425 7.09 -8.27 22.18
CA LEU A 425 8.40 -8.89 21.96
C LEU A 425 9.24 -9.03 23.24
N CYS A 426 8.92 -8.25 24.28
CA CYS A 426 9.53 -8.40 25.60
C CYS A 426 8.94 -9.64 26.31
N GLU A 427 9.56 -10.80 26.10
CA GLU A 427 9.08 -12.11 26.60
C GLU A 427 8.73 -12.08 28.09
N ASP A 428 9.59 -11.49 28.92
CA ASP A 428 9.38 -11.39 30.37
C ASP A 428 8.16 -10.53 30.74
N LYS A 429 8.00 -9.37 30.09
CA LYS A 429 6.86 -8.47 30.35
C LYS A 429 5.56 -9.12 29.87
N PHE A 430 5.57 -9.69 28.67
CA PHE A 430 4.38 -10.34 28.11
C PHE A 430 3.97 -11.56 28.93
N LYS A 431 4.93 -12.39 29.38
CA LYS A 431 4.65 -13.52 30.27
C LYS A 431 4.04 -13.08 31.59
N LYS A 432 4.61 -12.05 32.25
CA LYS A 432 4.04 -11.49 33.49
C LYS A 432 2.63 -10.96 33.29
N PHE A 433 2.34 -10.39 32.12
CA PHE A 433 1.01 -9.94 31.75
C PHE A 433 0.02 -11.12 31.66
N LEU A 434 0.41 -12.21 30.99
CA LEU A 434 -0.42 -13.42 30.93
C LEU A 434 -0.67 -14.03 32.33
N GLU A 435 0.38 -14.12 33.15
CA GLU A 435 0.30 -14.65 34.52
C GLU A 435 -0.64 -13.80 35.40
N ARG A 436 -0.53 -12.47 35.32
CA ARG A 436 -1.35 -11.53 36.11
C ARG A 436 -2.85 -11.73 35.91
N TYR A 437 -3.28 -12.04 34.69
CA TYR A 437 -4.69 -12.22 34.35
C TYR A 437 -5.13 -13.70 34.29
N GLY A 438 -4.28 -14.62 34.77
CA GLY A 438 -4.62 -16.05 34.87
C GLY A 438 -4.67 -16.76 33.52
N TRP A 439 -3.97 -16.26 32.50
CA TRP A 439 -3.91 -16.88 31.17
C TRP A 439 -2.74 -17.86 31.01
N GLY A 440 -1.81 -17.92 31.97
CA GLY A 440 -0.68 -18.85 31.94
C GLY A 440 0.16 -18.66 30.68
N ASP A 441 0.37 -19.73 29.92
CA ASP A 441 1.13 -19.70 28.66
C ASP A 441 0.23 -19.48 27.41
N ASN A 442 -1.01 -19.01 27.58
CA ASN A 442 -1.92 -18.76 26.46
C ASN A 442 -1.58 -17.47 25.71
N ILE A 443 -0.58 -17.57 24.82
CA ILE A 443 -0.10 -16.46 23.98
C ILE A 443 -1.20 -15.90 23.08
N GLU A 444 -2.05 -16.77 22.50
CA GLU A 444 -3.15 -16.35 21.63
C GLU A 444 -4.12 -15.42 22.37
N LYS A 445 -4.45 -15.74 23.63
CA LYS A 445 -5.33 -14.89 24.44
C LYS A 445 -4.68 -13.54 24.75
N GLY A 446 -3.39 -13.53 25.05
CA GLY A 446 -2.64 -12.29 25.25
C GLY A 446 -2.60 -11.41 23.99
N GLU A 447 -2.35 -12.02 22.81
CA GLU A 447 -2.35 -11.31 21.52
C GLU A 447 -3.74 -10.76 21.18
N GLU A 448 -4.81 -11.51 21.46
CA GLU A 448 -6.19 -11.03 21.31
C GLU A 448 -6.47 -9.80 22.19
N VAL A 449 -6.11 -9.85 23.48
CA VAL A 449 -6.36 -8.74 24.41
C VAL A 449 -5.51 -7.52 24.06
N LEU A 450 -4.23 -7.70 23.76
CA LEU A 450 -3.37 -6.64 23.26
C LEU A 450 -3.98 -6.00 22.01
N SER A 451 -4.49 -6.82 21.09
CA SER A 451 -5.10 -6.32 19.87
C SER A 451 -6.33 -5.46 20.14
N ASN A 452 -7.20 -5.91 21.04
CA ASN A 452 -8.38 -5.14 21.45
C ASN A 452 -8.00 -3.82 22.14
N LEU A 453 -6.97 -3.81 22.98
CA LEU A 453 -6.50 -2.58 23.65
C LEU A 453 -5.98 -1.55 22.65
N VAL A 454 -5.20 -1.98 21.64
CA VAL A 454 -4.75 -1.09 20.57
C VAL A 454 -5.95 -0.51 19.84
N VAL A 455 -6.91 -1.34 19.41
CA VAL A 455 -8.13 -0.88 18.72
C VAL A 455 -8.91 0.15 19.54
N HIS A 456 -9.15 -0.10 20.82
CA HIS A 456 -9.82 0.85 21.71
C HIS A 456 -9.04 2.16 21.87
N SER A 457 -7.72 2.10 21.83
CA SER A 457 -6.88 3.29 21.90
C SER A 457 -6.97 4.12 20.63
N LEU A 458 -6.95 3.47 19.46
CA LEU A 458 -7.16 4.12 18.17
C LEU A 458 -8.55 4.77 18.07
N LYS A 459 -9.59 4.08 18.56
CA LYS A 459 -10.93 4.65 18.70
C LYS A 459 -10.96 5.91 19.55
N SER A 460 -10.18 5.93 20.62
CA SER A 460 -10.14 7.10 21.50
C SER A 460 -9.44 8.28 20.82
N LEU A 461 -8.34 8.03 20.09
CA LEU A 461 -7.66 9.04 19.29
C LEU A 461 -8.61 9.66 18.26
N GLU A 462 -9.41 8.82 17.60
CA GLU A 462 -10.45 9.24 16.68
C GLU A 462 -11.49 10.18 17.31
N ILE A 463 -12.11 9.77 18.43
CA ILE A 463 -13.15 10.58 19.10
C ILE A 463 -12.57 11.95 19.49
N MET A 464 -11.33 11.97 19.97
CA MET A 464 -10.65 13.21 20.34
C MET A 464 -10.41 14.10 19.11
N SER A 465 -9.94 13.55 17.99
CA SER A 465 -9.68 14.31 16.77
C SER A 465 -10.95 14.91 16.16
N HIS A 466 -12.06 14.17 16.18
CA HIS A 466 -13.36 14.68 15.75
C HIS A 466 -13.87 15.83 16.62
N SER A 467 -13.69 15.76 17.95
CA SER A 467 -14.12 16.83 18.86
C SER A 467 -13.41 18.15 18.56
N LEU A 468 -12.11 18.08 18.23
CA LEU A 468 -11.28 19.23 17.86
C LEU A 468 -11.67 19.82 16.49
N ARG A 469 -12.01 18.97 15.52
CA ARG A 469 -12.46 19.39 14.18
C ARG A 469 -13.81 20.12 14.20
N ASN A 470 -14.71 19.71 15.10
CA ASN A 470 -16.07 20.25 15.16
C ASN A 470 -16.22 21.51 16.04
N GLY A 471 -15.13 22.04 16.60
CA GLY A 471 -15.12 23.37 17.21
C GLY A 471 -16.07 23.54 18.41
N GLN A 472 -16.32 22.48 19.20
CA GLN A 472 -16.88 22.64 20.55
C GLN A 472 -15.73 22.78 21.55
N GLY A 473 -15.14 23.98 21.57
CA GLY A 473 -14.31 24.49 22.65
C GLY A 473 -15.03 25.58 23.41
#